data_AF-A0AAQ4QIW0-F1
#
_entry.id   AF-A0AAQ4QIW0-F1
#
_cell.length_a   1.000
_cell.length_b   1.000
_cell.length_c   1.000
_cell.angle_alpha   90.00
_cell.angle_beta   90.00
_cell.angle_gamma   90.00
#
_symmetry.space_group_name_H-M   'P 1'
#
loop_
_entity.id
_entity.type
_entity.pdbx_description
1 polymer ?
#
loop_
_entity_poly.entity_id
_entity_poly.type
_entity_poly.pdbx_seq_one_letter_code
_entity_poly.pdbx_strand_id
1 'polypeptide(L)'
;MGLKRQKLAKKIINFYKYNFSFREPFQILVDGTFCQLALKNKIQIKEQMPKYLMGEVKLCTTSCALKELEILGGDLYGAKIILQKFQLRSCPHFKKPVPASQCLLSMLGESNPHNYFVATQDRSLTEGLKRIPGVPLLYIISNTIVLDKVCQTSLDHVRAVQLGELVSPAQQQSITSLKKEQGIVQKDGERRGRKRKRKQSNPNPLSCLKKKKKSGPTPPKKTEEGKKRKRVRNKKPSTAGGDMPAPAVTNA
;
A
#
# COMPACT_ATOMS: atom_id res chain seq x y z
N MET A 1 -1.20 -6.81 -14.96
CA MET A 1 -2.17 -6.97 -13.86
C MET A 1 -1.67 -6.45 -12.49
N GLY A 2 -0.36 -6.49 -12.18
CA GLY A 2 0.17 -6.14 -10.83
C GLY A 2 -0.03 -4.69 -10.36
N LEU A 3 -0.06 -3.71 -11.27
CA LEU A 3 -0.18 -2.28 -10.93
C LEU A 3 -1.50 -1.93 -10.20
N LYS A 4 -2.63 -2.54 -10.58
CA LYS A 4 -3.91 -2.29 -9.89
C LYS A 4 -3.89 -2.85 -8.46
N ARG A 5 -3.30 -4.03 -8.27
CA ARG A 5 -3.15 -4.70 -6.97
C ARG A 5 -2.26 -3.90 -6.03
N GLN A 6 -1.12 -3.42 -6.51
CA GLN A 6 -0.21 -2.58 -5.73
C GLN A 6 -0.86 -1.23 -5.36
N LYS A 7 -1.62 -0.62 -6.27
CA LYS A 7 -2.38 0.60 -5.97
C LYS A 7 -3.40 0.38 -4.84
N LEU A 8 -4.10 -0.75 -4.85
CA LEU A 8 -5.04 -1.10 -3.79
C LEU A 8 -4.32 -1.33 -2.46
N ALA A 9 -3.24 -2.12 -2.46
CA ALA A 9 -2.42 -2.36 -1.27
C ALA A 9 -1.91 -1.04 -0.68
N LYS A 10 -1.37 -0.14 -1.51
CA LYS A 10 -0.91 1.19 -1.09
C LYS A 10 -2.03 2.01 -0.44
N LYS A 11 -3.26 1.97 -0.98
CA LYS A 11 -4.41 2.68 -0.37
C LYS A 11 -4.74 2.12 1.01
N ILE A 12 -4.72 0.80 1.16
CA ILE A 12 -5.01 0.11 2.44
C ILE A 12 -3.91 0.38 3.46
N ILE A 13 -2.64 0.25 3.07
CA ILE A 13 -1.50 0.54 3.95
C ILE A 13 -1.55 1.99 4.43
N ASN A 14 -1.83 2.95 3.53
CA ASN A 14 -1.97 4.35 3.91
C ASN A 14 -3.10 4.55 4.93
N PHE A 15 -4.22 3.85 4.78
CA PHE A 15 -5.30 3.90 5.78
C PHE A 15 -4.81 3.48 7.17
N TYR A 16 -4.05 2.39 7.27
CA TYR A 16 -3.50 1.93 8.55
C TYR A 16 -2.38 2.84 9.08
N LYS A 17 -1.55 3.43 8.21
CA LYS A 17 -0.53 4.42 8.60
C LYS A 17 -1.15 5.65 9.25
N TYR A 18 -2.21 6.21 8.65
CA TYR A 18 -2.82 7.45 9.13
C TYR A 18 -3.71 7.27 10.35
N ASN A 19 -4.48 6.18 10.42
CA ASN A 19 -5.49 6.00 11.47
C ASN A 19 -5.01 5.16 12.65
N PHE A 20 -4.10 4.21 12.41
CA PHE A 20 -3.63 3.26 13.42
C PHE A 20 -2.11 3.39 13.67
N SER A 21 -1.47 4.46 13.19
CA SER A 21 -0.05 4.75 13.44
C SER A 21 0.93 3.65 13.03
N PHE A 22 0.62 2.89 11.98
CA PHE A 22 1.53 1.88 11.44
C PHE A 22 2.82 2.51 10.91
N ARG A 23 3.96 1.92 11.24
CA ARG A 23 5.30 2.38 10.83
C ARG A 23 6.10 1.24 10.21
N GLU A 24 7.05 1.63 9.38
CA GLU A 24 8.05 0.70 8.84
C GLU A 24 9.17 0.49 9.88
N PRO A 25 9.75 -0.71 9.99
CA PRO A 25 9.44 -1.93 9.23
C PRO A 25 8.13 -2.59 9.69
N PHE A 26 7.29 -3.00 8.73
CA PHE A 26 6.01 -3.64 9.02
C PHE A 26 6.23 -5.02 9.66
N GLN A 27 5.68 -5.22 10.84
CA GLN A 27 5.79 -6.48 11.56
C GLN A 27 4.64 -7.39 11.15
N ILE A 28 4.96 -8.55 10.59
CA ILE A 28 3.96 -9.50 10.09
C ILE A 28 4.07 -10.79 10.87
N LEU A 29 3.01 -11.14 11.59
CA LEU A 29 2.84 -12.44 12.22
C LEU A 29 2.39 -13.44 11.16
N VAL A 30 3.21 -14.47 10.92
CA VAL A 30 2.93 -15.52 9.94
C VAL A 30 2.55 -16.80 10.68
N ASP A 31 1.47 -17.43 10.23
CA ASP A 31 1.00 -18.71 10.75
C ASP A 31 1.45 -19.89 9.87
N GLY A 32 1.45 -21.10 10.43
CA GLY A 32 1.81 -22.34 9.75
C GLY A 32 0.94 -22.64 8.53
N THR A 33 -0.36 -22.34 8.60
CA THR A 33 -1.31 -22.50 7.49
C THR A 33 -0.91 -21.68 6.27
N PHE A 34 -0.44 -20.45 6.49
CA PHE A 34 0.04 -19.56 5.44
C PHE A 34 1.33 -20.08 4.80
N CYS A 35 2.28 -20.55 5.61
CA CYS A 35 3.51 -21.17 5.13
C CYS A 35 3.24 -22.44 4.30
N GLN A 36 2.28 -23.27 4.71
CA GLN A 36 1.93 -24.47 3.97
C GLN A 36 1.34 -24.13 2.59
N LEU A 37 0.46 -23.13 2.51
CA LEU A 37 -0.07 -22.71 1.21
C LEU A 37 1.00 -22.03 0.34
N ALA A 38 1.92 -21.28 0.95
CA ALA A 38 3.05 -20.70 0.24
C ALA A 38 3.96 -21.77 -0.37
N LEU A 39 4.20 -22.88 0.34
CA LEU A 39 4.96 -24.01 -0.18
C LEU A 39 4.27 -24.68 -1.36
N LYS A 40 2.97 -24.99 -1.22
CA LYS A 40 2.16 -25.59 -2.29
C LYS A 40 2.22 -24.75 -3.58
N ASN A 41 2.15 -23.43 -3.44
CA ASN A 41 2.13 -22.51 -4.57
C ASN A 41 3.53 -21.98 -4.97
N LYS A 42 4.60 -22.52 -4.36
CA LYS A 42 6.01 -22.14 -4.61
C LYS A 42 6.26 -20.62 -4.46
N ILE A 43 5.63 -20.00 -3.48
CA ILE A 43 5.73 -18.56 -3.21
C ILE A 43 6.86 -18.29 -2.22
N GLN A 44 7.82 -17.47 -2.64
CA GLN A 44 8.88 -16.99 -1.76
C GLN A 44 8.41 -15.79 -0.92
N ILE A 45 7.99 -16.06 0.32
CA ILE A 45 7.41 -15.05 1.24
C ILE A 45 8.37 -13.88 1.47
N LYS A 46 9.66 -14.16 1.77
CA LYS A 46 10.67 -13.15 2.11
C LYS A 46 10.90 -12.13 0.98
N GLU A 47 10.82 -12.56 -0.28
CA GLU A 47 11.02 -11.68 -1.43
C GLU A 47 9.74 -10.99 -1.89
N GLN A 48 8.62 -11.72 -1.91
CA GLN A 48 7.37 -11.18 -2.44
C GLN A 48 6.71 -10.19 -1.48
N MET A 49 6.88 -10.37 -0.17
CA MET A 49 6.21 -9.52 0.82
C MET A 49 6.67 -8.05 0.77
N PRO A 50 7.98 -7.73 0.79
CA PRO A 50 8.45 -6.34 0.67
C PRO A 50 8.08 -5.72 -0.69
N LYS A 51 8.21 -6.50 -1.78
CA LYS A 51 7.82 -6.07 -3.14
C LYS A 51 6.33 -5.72 -3.23
N TYR A 52 5.48 -6.40 -2.47
CA TYR A 52 4.04 -6.17 -2.49
C TYR A 52 3.60 -5.03 -1.56
N LEU A 53 4.15 -4.95 -0.35
CA LEU A 53 3.84 -3.89 0.62
C LEU A 53 4.55 -2.57 0.34
N MET A 54 5.52 -2.55 -0.59
CA MET A 54 6.26 -1.36 -0.99
C MET A 54 6.98 -0.67 0.19
N GLY A 55 7.52 -1.46 1.11
CA GLY A 55 8.21 -0.99 2.30
C GLY A 55 8.98 -2.11 2.98
N GLU A 56 9.71 -1.77 4.04
CA GLU A 56 10.46 -2.75 4.81
C GLU A 56 9.54 -3.65 5.64
N VAL A 57 9.87 -4.94 5.71
CA VAL A 57 9.02 -5.96 6.34
C VAL A 57 9.86 -6.82 7.28
N LYS A 58 9.33 -7.04 8.48
CA LYS A 58 9.86 -7.97 9.46
C LYS A 58 8.91 -9.13 9.66
N LEU A 59 9.25 -10.28 9.08
CA LEU A 59 8.49 -11.52 9.24
C LEU A 59 8.75 -12.10 10.63
N CYS A 60 7.67 -12.34 11.36
CA CYS A 60 7.67 -12.82 12.74
C CYS A 60 6.79 -14.07 12.87
N THR A 61 7.10 -14.94 13.83
CA THR A 61 6.28 -16.09 14.23
C THR A 61 6.22 -16.20 15.75
N THR A 62 5.36 -17.06 16.28
CA THR A 62 5.23 -17.34 17.72
C THR A 62 5.78 -18.72 18.06
N SER A 63 6.20 -18.90 19.32
CA SER A 63 6.63 -20.22 19.79
C SER A 63 5.48 -21.24 19.81
N CYS A 64 4.25 -20.79 20.00
CA CYS A 64 3.05 -21.63 19.92
C CYS A 64 2.82 -22.18 18.50
N ALA A 65 2.96 -21.34 17.47
CA ALA A 65 2.80 -21.78 16.09
C ALA A 65 3.87 -22.80 15.66
N LEU A 66 5.10 -22.65 16.16
CA LEU A 66 6.16 -23.64 15.94
C LEU A 66 5.84 -24.99 16.61
N LYS A 67 5.36 -24.96 17.86
CA LYS A 67 4.98 -26.17 18.61
C LYS A 67 3.75 -26.86 18.01
N GLU A 68 2.78 -26.10 17.50
CA GLU A 68 1.62 -26.66 16.82
C GLU A 68 2.03 -27.44 15.56
N LEU A 69 2.92 -26.86 14.74
CA LEU A 69 3.47 -27.55 13.57
C LEU A 69 4.34 -28.76 13.92
N GLU A 70 4.98 -28.75 15.09
CA GLU A 70 5.71 -29.90 15.62
C GLU A 70 4.78 -31.07 15.95
N ILE A 71 3.66 -30.77 16.61
CA ILE A 71 2.66 -31.77 17.01
C ILE A 71 1.96 -32.36 15.78
N LEU A 72 1.61 -31.52 14.80
CA LEU A 72 0.89 -31.95 13.60
C LEU A 72 1.73 -32.87 12.69
N GLY A 73 3.06 -32.73 12.71
CA GLY A 73 4.01 -33.69 12.09
C GLY A 73 3.87 -33.87 10.57
N GLY A 74 4.79 -34.67 9.99
CA GLY A 74 4.72 -35.20 8.62
C GLY A 74 4.60 -34.15 7.50
N ASP A 75 3.37 -33.94 7.01
CA ASP A 75 3.05 -33.14 5.82
C ASP A 75 3.30 -31.63 5.97
N LEU A 76 3.44 -31.16 7.22
CA LEU A 76 3.68 -29.75 7.54
C LEU A 76 5.15 -29.45 7.90
N TYR A 77 6.05 -30.43 7.78
CA TYR A 77 7.46 -30.25 8.13
C TYR A 77 8.15 -29.15 7.31
N GLY A 78 7.83 -29.05 6.02
CA GLY A 78 8.33 -27.97 5.17
C GLY A 78 7.89 -26.59 5.67
N ALA A 79 6.63 -26.45 6.11
CA ALA A 79 6.11 -25.19 6.63
C ALA A 79 6.82 -24.80 7.93
N LYS A 80 7.13 -25.78 8.79
CA LYS A 80 7.92 -25.57 10.01
C LYS A 80 9.30 -25.00 9.71
N ILE A 81 10.04 -25.56 8.75
CA ILE A 81 11.39 -25.08 8.39
C ILE A 81 11.34 -23.62 7.92
N ILE A 82 10.33 -23.24 7.13
CA ILE A 82 10.17 -21.85 6.69
C ILE A 82 9.88 -20.96 7.89
N LEU A 83 8.98 -21.39 8.77
CA LEU A 83 8.55 -20.59 9.91
C LEU A 83 9.70 -20.36 10.91
N GLN A 84 10.59 -21.35 11.08
CA GLN A 84 11.81 -21.24 11.91
C GLN A 84 12.79 -20.17 11.41
N LYS A 85 12.76 -19.81 10.12
CA LYS A 85 13.62 -18.75 9.57
C LYS A 85 13.11 -17.34 9.90
N PHE A 86 11.89 -17.21 10.40
CA PHE A 86 11.31 -15.92 10.77
C PHE A 86 11.66 -15.55 12.20
N GLN A 87 11.55 -14.26 12.54
CA GLN A 87 11.90 -13.80 13.88
C GLN A 87 10.90 -14.35 14.90
N LEU A 88 11.41 -15.01 15.93
CA LEU A 88 10.57 -15.48 17.03
C LEU A 88 10.09 -14.31 17.90
N ARG A 89 8.78 -14.25 18.13
CA ARG A 89 8.15 -13.33 19.08
C ARG A 89 7.75 -14.09 20.34
N SER A 90 8.07 -13.45 21.46
CA SER A 90 7.70 -13.91 22.79
C SER A 90 6.18 -13.78 22.97
N CYS A 91 5.52 -14.89 23.25
CA CYS A 91 4.10 -14.94 23.58
C CYS A 91 3.91 -15.37 25.04
N PRO A 92 2.83 -14.99 25.72
CA PRO A 92 2.64 -15.30 27.15
C PRO A 92 2.53 -16.81 27.46
N HIS A 93 2.33 -17.64 26.45
CA HIS A 93 2.02 -19.07 26.55
C HIS A 93 3.24 -20.02 26.61
N PHE A 94 4.37 -19.59 27.19
CA PHE A 94 5.58 -20.42 27.24
C PHE A 94 5.37 -21.76 27.95
N LYS A 95 4.66 -21.74 29.09
CA LYS A 95 4.44 -22.89 29.97
C LYS A 95 3.36 -23.85 29.45
N LYS A 96 2.29 -23.32 28.87
CA LYS A 96 1.17 -24.09 28.32
C LYS A 96 0.98 -23.69 26.86
N PRO A 97 1.51 -24.47 25.90
CA PRO A 97 1.32 -24.15 24.50
C PRO A 97 -0.17 -24.23 24.15
N VAL A 98 -0.66 -23.20 23.49
CA VAL A 98 -2.03 -23.11 22.97
C VAL A 98 -1.99 -23.16 21.44
N PRO A 99 -3.10 -23.47 20.76
CA PRO A 99 -3.17 -23.36 19.29
C PRO A 99 -2.75 -21.97 18.79
N ALA A 100 -2.13 -21.89 17.62
CA ALA A 100 -1.64 -20.61 17.06
C ALA A 100 -2.76 -19.58 16.92
N SER A 101 -3.96 -20.02 16.55
CA SER A 101 -5.13 -19.14 16.45
C SER A 101 -5.42 -18.39 17.76
N GLN A 102 -5.49 -19.10 18.88
CA GLN A 102 -5.68 -18.51 20.21
C GLN A 102 -4.49 -17.66 20.63
N CYS A 103 -3.27 -18.12 20.34
CA CYS A 103 -2.05 -17.36 20.65
C CYS A 103 -2.02 -16.01 19.93
N LEU A 104 -2.36 -15.98 18.64
CA LEU A 104 -2.34 -14.76 17.83
C LEU A 104 -3.42 -13.78 18.27
N LEU A 105 -4.63 -14.26 18.59
CA LEU A 105 -5.70 -13.41 19.14
C LEU A 105 -5.30 -12.79 20.49
N SER A 106 -4.73 -13.60 21.39
CA SER A 106 -4.24 -13.13 22.69
C SER A 106 -3.10 -12.11 22.55
N MET A 107 -2.21 -12.26 21.57
CA MET A 107 -1.12 -11.29 21.33
C MET A 107 -1.61 -9.95 20.78
N LEU A 108 -2.70 -9.95 20.00
CA LEU A 108 -3.25 -8.73 19.41
C LEU A 108 -4.14 -7.96 20.38
N GLY A 109 -4.80 -8.67 21.31
CA GLY A 109 -5.72 -8.07 22.27
C GLY A 109 -6.87 -7.33 21.57
N GLU A 110 -7.32 -6.23 22.17
CA GLU A 110 -8.52 -5.50 21.69
C GLU A 110 -8.22 -4.48 20.60
N SER A 111 -7.00 -3.91 20.56
CA SER A 111 -6.67 -2.78 19.67
C SER A 111 -5.30 -2.90 19.00
N ASN A 112 -4.70 -4.10 18.94
CA ASN A 112 -3.41 -4.35 18.26
C ASN A 112 -2.32 -3.33 18.64
N PRO A 113 -1.87 -3.28 19.92
CA PRO A 113 -0.99 -2.23 20.42
C PRO A 113 0.38 -2.18 19.71
N HIS A 114 0.81 -3.31 19.14
CA HIS A 114 2.10 -3.44 18.47
C HIS A 114 2.02 -3.29 16.94
N ASN A 115 0.83 -2.98 16.40
CA ASN A 115 0.61 -2.75 14.97
C ASN A 115 1.10 -3.91 14.10
N TYR A 116 0.73 -5.14 14.48
CA TYR A 116 1.02 -6.32 13.68
C TYR A 116 0.09 -6.44 12.48
N PHE A 117 0.65 -6.86 11.35
CA PHE A 117 -0.10 -7.51 10.27
C PHE A 117 -0.20 -9.00 10.58
N VAL A 118 -1.26 -9.65 10.13
CA VAL A 118 -1.41 -11.11 10.28
C VAL A 118 -1.53 -11.77 8.91
N ALA A 119 -0.73 -12.80 8.68
CA ALA A 119 -0.76 -13.62 7.49
C ALA A 119 -1.22 -15.04 7.85
N THR A 120 -2.46 -15.37 7.49
CA THR A 120 -3.10 -16.66 7.83
C THR A 120 -3.96 -17.18 6.68
N GLN A 121 -4.27 -18.47 6.67
CA GLN A 121 -5.29 -19.08 5.82
C GLN A 121 -6.46 -19.69 6.62
N ASP A 122 -6.40 -19.61 7.95
CA ASP A 122 -7.44 -20.14 8.82
C ASP A 122 -8.65 -19.18 8.89
N ARG A 123 -9.82 -19.69 8.52
CA ARG A 123 -11.08 -18.94 8.53
C ARG A 123 -11.52 -18.59 9.95
N SER A 124 -11.33 -19.49 10.90
CA SER A 124 -11.77 -19.31 12.28
C SER A 124 -10.97 -18.17 12.96
N LEU A 125 -9.66 -18.18 12.76
CA LEU A 125 -8.78 -17.08 13.16
C LEU A 125 -9.16 -15.78 12.45
N THR A 126 -9.37 -15.79 11.14
CA THR A 126 -9.79 -14.60 10.38
C THR A 126 -11.05 -13.95 10.95
N GLU A 127 -12.06 -14.73 11.32
CA GLU A 127 -13.31 -14.21 11.90
C GLU A 127 -13.06 -13.53 13.25
N GLY A 128 -12.20 -14.11 14.10
CA GLY A 128 -11.76 -13.49 15.34
C GLY A 128 -11.01 -12.18 15.10
N LEU A 129 -10.07 -12.18 14.17
CA LEU A 129 -9.25 -10.99 13.83
C LEU A 129 -10.07 -9.86 13.23
N LYS A 130 -11.13 -10.18 12.47
CA LYS A 130 -12.02 -9.16 11.89
C LYS A 130 -12.81 -8.40 12.96
N ARG A 131 -12.99 -8.95 14.16
CA ARG A 131 -13.64 -8.25 15.28
C ARG A 131 -12.74 -7.17 15.88
N ILE A 132 -11.42 -7.34 15.78
CA ILE A 132 -10.42 -6.44 16.33
C ILE A 132 -10.18 -5.28 15.32
N PRO A 133 -10.39 -4.01 15.70
CA PRO A 133 -10.05 -2.89 14.84
C PRO A 133 -8.52 -2.78 14.68
N GLY A 134 -8.07 -2.33 13.50
CA GLY A 134 -6.65 -2.03 13.28
C GLY A 134 -5.77 -3.24 12.95
N VAL A 135 -6.35 -4.37 12.52
CA VAL A 135 -5.60 -5.57 12.11
C VAL A 135 -5.66 -5.76 10.60
N PRO A 136 -4.56 -5.50 9.85
CA PRO A 136 -4.48 -5.83 8.44
C PRO A 136 -4.22 -7.33 8.23
N LEU A 137 -5.00 -7.95 7.34
CA LEU A 137 -4.93 -9.39 7.04
C LEU A 137 -4.32 -9.65 5.66
N LEU A 138 -3.44 -10.63 5.59
CA LEU A 138 -2.77 -11.09 4.37
C LEU A 138 -3.17 -12.54 4.05
N TYR A 139 -3.56 -12.76 2.80
CA TYR A 139 -3.92 -14.07 2.27
C TYR A 139 -3.08 -14.43 1.05
N ILE A 140 -3.00 -15.71 0.73
CA ILE A 140 -2.53 -16.23 -0.54
C ILE A 140 -3.76 -16.65 -1.33
N ILE A 141 -3.97 -16.00 -2.48
CA ILE A 141 -5.01 -16.35 -3.44
C ILE A 141 -4.30 -16.83 -4.69
N SER A 142 -4.51 -18.11 -5.04
CA SER A 142 -3.74 -18.79 -6.09
C SER A 142 -2.24 -18.61 -5.84
N ASN A 143 -1.47 -18.08 -6.79
CA ASN A 143 -0.02 -17.95 -6.66
C ASN A 143 0.44 -16.58 -6.14
N THR A 144 -0.43 -15.81 -5.48
CA THR A 144 -0.09 -14.44 -5.08
C THR A 144 -0.55 -14.06 -3.68
N ILE A 145 0.30 -13.31 -2.98
CA ILE A 145 -0.04 -12.68 -1.69
C ILE A 145 -0.91 -11.44 -1.94
N VAL A 146 -2.00 -11.33 -1.20
CA VAL A 146 -3.01 -10.27 -1.30
C VAL A 146 -3.32 -9.73 0.09
N LEU A 147 -3.34 -8.41 0.21
CA LEU A 147 -3.79 -7.69 1.40
C LEU A 147 -5.30 -7.54 1.33
N ASP A 148 -5.98 -7.97 2.39
CA ASP A 148 -7.44 -7.88 2.48
C ASP A 148 -7.88 -6.42 2.53
N LYS A 149 -9.14 -6.20 2.14
CA LYS A 149 -9.79 -4.91 2.31
C LYS A 149 -9.88 -4.59 3.80
N VAL A 150 -9.88 -3.30 4.12
CA VAL A 150 -10.06 -2.83 5.50
C VAL A 150 -11.37 -3.39 6.04
N CYS A 151 -11.33 -3.96 7.25
CA CYS A 151 -12.50 -4.54 7.91
C CYS A 151 -13.48 -3.44 8.31
N GLN A 152 -14.79 -3.75 8.34
CA GLN A 152 -15.82 -2.79 8.72
C GLN A 152 -15.61 -2.28 10.14
N THR A 153 -15.26 -3.14 11.09
CA THR A 153 -14.92 -2.79 12.47
C THR A 153 -13.84 -1.71 12.56
N SER A 154 -12.80 -1.80 11.72
CA SER A 154 -11.74 -0.79 11.66
C SER A 154 -12.23 0.53 11.04
N LEU A 155 -13.13 0.47 10.06
CA LEU A 155 -13.74 1.67 9.47
C LEU A 155 -14.66 2.36 10.47
N ASP A 156 -15.48 1.61 11.18
CA ASP A 156 -16.43 2.11 12.17
C ASP A 156 -15.69 2.72 13.36
N HIS A 157 -14.63 2.07 13.85
CA HIS A 157 -13.74 2.65 14.86
C HIS A 157 -13.17 4.00 14.41
N VAL A 158 -12.66 4.09 13.18
CA VAL A 158 -12.12 5.37 12.65
C VAL A 158 -13.21 6.43 12.51
N ARG A 159 -14.42 6.06 12.09
CA ARG A 159 -15.57 6.98 12.04
C ARG A 159 -15.93 7.48 13.43
N ALA A 160 -16.03 6.59 14.42
CA ALA A 160 -16.36 6.93 15.80
C ALA A 160 -15.28 7.83 16.43
N VAL A 161 -13.99 7.60 16.12
CA VAL A 161 -12.90 8.51 16.53
C VAL A 161 -13.05 9.88 15.87
N GLN A 162 -13.39 9.94 14.57
CA GLN A 162 -13.59 11.19 13.85
C GLN A 162 -14.80 11.98 14.37
N LEU A 163 -15.86 11.28 14.78
CA LEU A 163 -17.06 11.87 15.40
C LEU A 163 -16.82 12.29 16.86
N GLY A 164 -15.70 11.88 17.47
CA GLY A 164 -15.37 12.18 18.86
C GLY A 164 -16.11 11.31 19.88
N GLU A 165 -16.79 10.25 19.44
CA GLU A 165 -17.60 9.35 20.27
C GLU A 165 -16.76 8.48 21.22
N LEU A 166 -15.49 8.25 20.90
CA LEU A 166 -14.55 7.52 21.77
C LEU A 166 -13.99 8.38 22.92
N VAL A 167 -14.28 9.68 22.93
CA VAL A 167 -13.82 10.60 23.95
C VAL A 167 -14.95 10.79 24.95
N SER A 168 -14.68 10.57 26.25
CA SER A 168 -15.66 10.80 27.30
C SER A 168 -16.18 12.26 27.24
N PRO A 169 -17.45 12.53 27.57
CA PRO A 169 -17.98 13.89 27.65
C PRO A 169 -17.10 14.83 28.50
N ALA A 170 -16.51 14.31 29.59
CA ALA A 170 -15.59 15.06 30.43
C ALA A 170 -14.27 15.41 29.70
N GLN A 171 -13.72 14.45 28.96
CA GLN A 171 -12.52 14.67 28.14
C GLN A 171 -12.80 15.63 26.98
N GLN A 172 -13.99 15.60 26.39
CA GLN A 172 -14.42 16.56 25.36
C GLN A 172 -14.48 17.99 25.92
N GLN A 173 -14.96 18.16 27.14
CA GLN A 173 -14.95 19.45 27.84
C GLN A 173 -13.52 19.91 28.10
N SER A 174 -12.64 19.06 28.62
CA SER A 174 -11.22 19.40 28.82
C SER A 174 -10.53 19.80 27.51
N ILE A 175 -10.74 19.06 26.42
CA ILE A 175 -10.20 19.39 25.09
C ILE A 175 -10.74 20.73 24.61
N THR A 176 -12.02 21.03 24.87
CA THR A 176 -12.65 22.30 24.47
C THR A 176 -12.07 23.48 25.25
N SER A 177 -11.87 23.32 26.57
CA SER A 177 -11.22 24.32 27.41
C SER A 177 -9.77 24.58 26.97
N LEU A 178 -8.99 23.53 26.76
CA LEU A 178 -7.60 23.64 26.29
C LEU A 178 -7.52 24.30 24.89
N LYS A 179 -8.44 23.97 23.97
CA LYS A 179 -8.51 24.63 22.65
C LYS A 179 -8.83 26.13 22.76
N LYS A 180 -9.65 26.54 23.75
CA LYS A 180 -9.94 27.95 24.04
C LYS A 180 -8.72 28.67 24.60
N GLU A 181 -8.04 28.06 25.58
CA GLU A 181 -6.83 28.61 26.20
C GLU A 181 -5.68 28.77 25.21
N GLN A 182 -5.51 27.82 24.29
CA GLN A 182 -4.48 27.88 23.24
C GLN A 182 -4.88 28.76 22.04
N GLY A 183 -6.08 29.38 22.04
CA GLY A 183 -6.53 30.24 20.95
C GLY A 183 -6.78 29.50 19.62
N ILE A 184 -6.93 28.17 19.64
CA ILE A 184 -7.14 27.32 18.44
C ILE A 184 -8.63 27.23 18.07
N VAL A 185 -9.49 28.05 18.68
CA VAL A 185 -10.89 28.18 18.28
C VAL A 185 -10.94 28.89 16.94
N GLN A 186 -10.93 28.11 15.84
CA GLN A 186 -11.37 28.62 14.56
C GLN A 186 -12.82 29.05 14.74
N LYS A 187 -13.09 30.36 14.63
CA LYS A 187 -14.44 30.82 14.35
C LYS A 187 -14.88 30.12 13.06
N ASP A 188 -15.89 29.26 13.15
CA ASP A 188 -16.49 28.51 12.03
C ASP A 188 -17.19 29.41 10.98
N GLY A 189 -16.76 30.66 10.82
CA GLY A 189 -17.29 31.66 9.88
C GLY A 189 -16.38 31.99 8.69
N GLU A 190 -15.05 31.83 8.79
CA GLU A 190 -14.15 32.16 7.68
C GLU A 190 -13.70 30.91 6.93
N ARG A 191 -14.57 30.49 6.01
CA ARG A 191 -14.22 29.60 4.89
C ARG A 191 -12.94 30.12 4.24
N ARG A 192 -11.81 29.44 4.51
CA ARG A 192 -10.59 29.54 3.69
C ARG A 192 -11.01 29.56 2.22
N GLY A 193 -10.65 30.66 1.55
CA GLY A 193 -11.18 31.11 0.26
C GLY A 193 -11.72 29.99 -0.62
N ARG A 194 -13.02 30.07 -0.93
CA ARG A 194 -13.70 29.31 -1.96
C ARG A 194 -12.75 29.20 -3.16
N LYS A 195 -12.25 27.99 -3.47
CA LYS A 195 -11.46 27.77 -4.69
C LYS A 195 -12.25 28.38 -5.84
N ARG A 196 -11.71 29.44 -6.45
CA ARG A 196 -12.35 30.11 -7.59
C ARG A 196 -12.78 29.01 -8.56
N LYS A 197 -14.09 28.90 -8.84
CA LYS A 197 -14.57 28.08 -9.94
C LYS A 197 -13.72 28.48 -11.14
N ARG A 198 -13.04 27.52 -11.77
CA ARG A 198 -12.36 27.77 -13.05
C ARG A 198 -13.40 28.41 -13.95
N LYS A 199 -13.17 29.67 -14.36
CA LYS A 199 -13.99 30.32 -15.39
C LYS A 199 -14.05 29.33 -16.56
N GLN A 200 -15.24 29.12 -17.14
CA GLN A 200 -15.34 28.42 -18.41
C GLN A 200 -14.33 29.05 -19.36
N SER A 201 -13.36 28.26 -19.82
CA SER A 201 -12.39 28.72 -20.79
C SER A 201 -13.17 29.06 -22.05
N ASN A 202 -13.27 30.34 -22.37
CA ASN A 202 -13.59 30.73 -23.73
C ASN A 202 -12.54 30.07 -24.65
N PRO A 203 -12.92 29.61 -25.86
CA PRO A 203 -11.96 29.02 -26.79
C PRO A 203 -10.79 29.97 -27.02
N ASN A 204 -9.58 29.43 -27.08
CA ASN A 204 -8.36 30.16 -27.38
C ASN A 204 -8.57 31.02 -28.65
N PRO A 205 -8.35 32.35 -28.64
CA PRO A 205 -8.68 33.23 -29.76
C PRO A 205 -7.96 32.89 -31.09
N LEU A 206 -6.93 32.04 -31.07
CA LEU A 206 -6.28 31.50 -32.27
C LEU A 206 -7.05 30.33 -32.93
N SER A 207 -8.07 29.75 -32.28
CA SER A 207 -8.86 28.63 -32.81
C SER A 207 -10.13 29.04 -33.57
N CYS A 208 -10.42 30.34 -33.67
CA CYS A 208 -11.60 30.87 -34.38
C CYS A 208 -11.29 31.43 -35.78
N LEU A 209 -10.07 31.26 -36.28
CA LEU A 209 -9.74 31.66 -37.65
C LEU A 209 -10.14 30.55 -38.63
N LYS A 210 -11.18 30.82 -39.42
CA LYS A 210 -11.60 29.97 -40.55
C LYS A 210 -10.42 29.76 -41.51
N LYS A 211 -10.22 28.52 -41.92
CA LYS A 211 -9.23 28.11 -42.94
C LYS A 211 -9.48 28.92 -44.21
N LYS A 212 -8.57 29.84 -44.57
CA LYS A 212 -8.69 30.61 -45.83
C LYS A 212 -8.69 29.64 -47.01
N LYS A 213 -9.71 29.72 -47.86
CA LYS A 213 -9.76 29.01 -49.15
C LYS A 213 -8.66 29.55 -50.06
N LYS A 214 -7.90 28.65 -50.70
CA LYS A 214 -6.93 29.02 -51.75
C LYS A 214 -7.70 29.25 -53.05
N SER A 215 -7.56 30.43 -53.64
CA SER A 215 -7.75 30.69 -55.06
C SER A 215 -6.42 31.25 -55.59
N GLY A 216 -5.77 30.54 -56.51
CA GLY A 216 -4.63 31.10 -57.27
C GLY A 216 -5.14 31.95 -58.44
N PRO A 217 -4.31 32.23 -59.46
CA PRO A 217 -2.85 32.46 -59.46
C PRO A 217 -2.48 33.82 -60.12
N THR A 218 -1.31 34.42 -59.84
CA THR A 218 -0.42 35.24 -60.74
C THR A 218 0.69 35.99 -59.94
N PRO A 219 1.82 36.44 -60.55
CA PRO A 219 3.18 36.18 -60.05
C PRO A 219 4.00 37.46 -59.70
N PRO A 220 5.36 37.48 -59.74
CA PRO A 220 6.21 37.54 -58.54
C PRO A 220 6.96 38.87 -58.37
N LYS A 221 7.44 39.17 -57.15
CA LYS A 221 8.70 39.91 -56.97
C LYS A 221 9.34 39.68 -55.60
N LYS A 222 10.67 39.55 -55.67
CA LYS A 222 11.70 39.38 -54.62
C LYS A 222 11.59 40.54 -53.60
N THR A 223 12.00 40.44 -52.33
CA THR A 223 13.34 40.11 -51.84
C THR A 223 13.32 39.90 -50.31
N GLU A 224 14.31 39.14 -49.83
CA GLU A 224 14.99 39.18 -48.52
C GLU A 224 14.36 38.64 -47.21
N GLU A 225 15.06 37.59 -46.73
CA GLU A 225 15.49 37.29 -45.36
C GLU A 225 14.49 36.85 -44.27
N GLY A 226 14.77 35.66 -43.71
CA GLY A 226 14.27 35.26 -42.39
C GLY A 226 13.52 33.91 -42.31
N LYS A 227 14.16 32.78 -42.63
CA LYS A 227 13.61 31.44 -42.33
C LYS A 227 13.56 31.19 -40.81
N LYS A 228 12.35 31.27 -40.24
CA LYS A 228 12.04 30.85 -38.85
C LYS A 228 12.20 29.32 -38.68
N ARG A 229 13.12 28.95 -37.78
CA ARG A 229 13.34 27.59 -37.25
C ARG A 229 12.08 27.06 -36.54
N LYS A 230 11.60 25.87 -36.92
CA LYS A 230 10.64 25.09 -36.12
C LYS A 230 11.38 24.43 -34.95
N ARG A 231 10.99 24.76 -33.71
CA ARG A 231 11.54 24.15 -32.49
C ARG A 231 10.96 22.73 -32.34
N VAL A 232 11.83 21.75 -32.58
CA VAL A 232 11.60 20.33 -32.33
C VAL A 232 11.52 20.09 -30.81
N ARG A 233 10.49 19.40 -30.35
CA ARG A 233 10.34 19.00 -28.94
C ARG A 233 11.20 17.76 -28.69
N ASN A 234 12.35 17.97 -28.04
CA ASN A 234 13.27 16.90 -27.65
C ASN A 234 12.58 15.87 -26.73
N LYS A 235 12.42 14.63 -27.23
CA LYS A 235 12.40 13.41 -26.42
C LYS A 235 13.85 13.02 -26.17
N LYS A 236 14.25 12.80 -24.91
CA LYS A 236 15.54 12.19 -24.58
C LYS A 236 15.58 10.74 -25.13
N PRO A 237 16.67 10.28 -25.76
CA PRO A 237 16.73 8.95 -26.35
C PRO A 237 17.01 7.88 -25.29
N SER A 238 16.32 6.75 -25.46
CA SER A 238 16.76 5.43 -25.03
C SER A 238 17.98 5.01 -25.85
N THR A 239 19.04 4.59 -25.18
CA THR A 239 20.21 3.93 -25.77
C THR A 239 19.84 2.48 -26.11
N ALA A 240 19.76 2.18 -27.41
CA ALA A 240 19.99 0.86 -28.01
C ALA A 240 19.87 1.00 -29.53
N GLY A 241 21.00 1.07 -30.25
CA GLY A 241 21.09 0.87 -31.69
C GLY A 241 21.97 -0.35 -31.93
N GLY A 242 21.41 -1.36 -32.60
CA GLY A 242 22.04 -2.65 -32.86
C GLY A 242 22.99 -2.67 -34.05
N ASP A 243 23.77 -3.76 -34.07
CA ASP A 243 24.17 -4.63 -35.20
C ASP A 243 23.95 -4.07 -36.63
N MET A 244 24.87 -4.12 -37.60
CA MET A 244 26.05 -4.94 -37.97
C MET A 244 26.53 -4.38 -39.35
N PRO A 245 27.53 -4.91 -40.10
CA PRO A 245 28.60 -5.87 -39.81
C PRO A 245 30.02 -5.36 -40.19
N ALA A 246 31.01 -6.21 -39.92
CA ALA A 246 32.46 -6.06 -40.09
C ALA A 246 32.97 -5.98 -41.55
N PRO A 247 34.23 -5.53 -41.73
CA PRO A 247 35.15 -6.08 -42.72
C PRO A 247 36.26 -6.89 -42.04
N ALA A 248 36.55 -8.05 -42.61
CA ALA A 248 37.69 -8.90 -42.28
C ALA A 248 38.95 -8.42 -43.01
N VAL A 249 40.10 -8.41 -42.34
CA VAL A 249 41.40 -8.88 -42.90
C VAL A 249 42.31 -9.37 -41.77
N THR A 250 43.07 -10.38 -42.12
CA THR A 250 43.84 -11.39 -41.38
C THR A 250 45.26 -11.00 -40.95
N ASN A 251 45.76 -11.80 -39.99
CA ASN A 251 47.15 -12.27 -39.76
C ASN A 251 48.22 -11.30 -39.23
N ALA A 252 48.69 -11.57 -38.01
CA ALA A 252 50.00 -12.19 -37.74
C ALA A 252 50.02 -12.76 -36.31
#